data_AF-A0A5K1K4S8-F1
#
_entry.id   AF-A0A5K1K4S8-F1
#
_cell.length_a   1.000
_cell.length_b   1.000
_cell.length_c   1.000
_cell.angle_alpha   90.00
_cell.angle_beta   90.00
_cell.angle_gamma   90.00
#
_symmetry.space_group_name_H-M   'P 1'
#
loop_
_entity.id
_entity.type
_entity.pdbx_description
1 polymer ?
#
loop_
_entity_poly.entity_id
_entity_poly.type
_entity_poly.pdbx_seq_one_letter_code
_entity_poly.pdbx_strand_id
1 'polypeptide(L)'
;MIFISADYRLLPPATGHDILADIKDLFAFIDRDVNGLIQSCQAKYAFEIDSSALAVAGSSSGALCAYLAAMHALPQPKAVVSLYGMGGDMLTWQYVTTKTTPFFRGREMLDPAEFSDFLYPKCQHLPPTSDSPLAYHPPTYHIPGYPANPRQLLGRLYLQLGTFLDYYTGAHEPSLSGSLREILARGGRLSQHSEVDDTNADHSIHIPVEHHHLFPQFNVDSQFPSTFLIHGSADTAVSIRESRALYAQLKSAGIRSELKILEGKEHNFDYDAKAEEEFGQPGGLFEQAVDFLKEHLLL
;
A
#
# COMPACT_ATOMS: atom_id res chain seq x y z
N MET A 1 -9.94 21.90 -3.28
CA MET A 1 -9.29 20.59 -3.45
C MET A 1 -10.34 19.60 -3.91
N ILE A 2 -10.01 18.76 -4.88
CA ILE A 2 -10.88 17.72 -5.42
C ILE A 2 -10.23 16.38 -5.09
N PHE A 3 -11.03 15.39 -4.71
CA PHE A 3 -10.55 14.04 -4.42
C PHE A 3 -10.95 13.11 -5.55
N ILE A 4 -9.99 12.34 -6.04
CA ILE A 4 -10.18 11.32 -7.08
C ILE A 4 -9.79 9.98 -6.44
N SER A 5 -10.74 9.04 -6.41
CA SER A 5 -10.49 7.68 -5.96
C SER A 5 -10.27 6.79 -7.17
N ALA A 6 -9.10 6.19 -7.29
CA ALA A 6 -8.73 5.30 -8.39
C ALA A 6 -9.29 3.89 -8.15
N ASP A 7 -10.01 3.35 -9.13
CA ASP A 7 -10.47 1.96 -9.13
C ASP A 7 -9.50 1.10 -9.96
N TYR A 8 -8.32 0.81 -9.39
CA TYR A 8 -7.25 0.06 -10.05
C TYR A 8 -7.48 -1.46 -9.96
N ARG A 9 -6.90 -2.22 -10.89
CA ARG A 9 -7.01 -3.68 -10.93
C ARG A 9 -6.42 -4.34 -9.67
N LEU A 10 -7.09 -5.38 -9.18
CA LEU A 10 -6.75 -6.10 -7.95
C LEU A 10 -6.13 -7.47 -8.21
N LEU A 11 -5.16 -7.84 -7.37
CA LEU A 11 -4.56 -9.18 -7.36
C LEU A 11 -5.58 -10.22 -6.91
N PRO A 12 -5.56 -11.45 -7.46
CA PRO A 12 -5.15 -11.89 -8.81
C PRO A 12 -6.33 -11.81 -9.81
N PRO A 13 -6.14 -11.86 -11.13
CA PRO A 13 -4.92 -12.25 -11.86
C PRO A 13 -3.94 -11.10 -12.07
N ALA A 14 -4.36 -9.86 -11.82
CA ALA A 14 -3.52 -8.69 -11.98
C ALA A 14 -2.33 -8.72 -11.01
N THR A 15 -1.27 -8.00 -11.37
CA THR A 15 -0.03 -7.86 -10.60
C THR A 15 0.21 -6.40 -10.23
N GLY A 16 1.29 -6.14 -9.49
CA GLY A 16 1.79 -4.79 -9.24
C GLY A 16 2.14 -4.04 -10.51
N HIS A 17 2.53 -4.72 -11.60
CA HIS A 17 2.76 -4.08 -12.90
C HIS A 17 1.47 -3.53 -13.50
N ASP A 18 0.37 -4.28 -13.36
CA ASP A 18 -0.96 -3.86 -13.81
C ASP A 18 -1.47 -2.67 -12.99
N ILE A 19 -1.31 -2.74 -11.66
CA ILE A 19 -1.63 -1.62 -10.76
C ILE A 19 -0.84 -0.37 -11.16
N LEU A 20 0.47 -0.51 -11.41
CA LEU A 20 1.30 0.61 -11.82
C LEU A 20 0.88 1.18 -13.18
N ALA A 21 0.46 0.33 -14.12
CA ALA A 21 -0.09 0.78 -15.39
C ALA A 21 -1.37 1.60 -15.17
N ASP A 22 -2.30 1.12 -14.34
CA ASP A 22 -3.56 1.83 -14.03
C ASP A 22 -3.30 3.18 -13.34
N ILE A 23 -2.30 3.25 -12.45
CA ILE A 23 -1.85 4.50 -11.82
C ILE A 23 -1.34 5.48 -12.88
N LYS A 24 -0.48 5.03 -13.80
CA LYS A 24 0.06 5.89 -14.88
C LYS A 24 -1.04 6.38 -15.81
N ASP A 25 -1.97 5.50 -16.17
CA ASP A 25 -3.12 5.84 -17.03
C ASP A 25 -4.03 6.87 -16.37
N LEU A 26 -4.29 6.76 -15.07
CA LEU A 26 -5.05 7.77 -14.33
C LEU A 26 -4.39 9.15 -14.39
N PHE A 27 -3.08 9.24 -14.17
CA PHE A 27 -2.37 10.52 -14.20
C PHE A 27 -2.33 11.12 -15.60
N ALA A 28 -2.14 10.29 -16.63
CA ALA A 28 -2.23 10.73 -18.03
C ALA A 28 -3.65 11.26 -18.35
N PHE A 29 -4.68 10.58 -17.88
CA PHE A 29 -6.08 11.01 -18.03
C PHE A 29 -6.37 12.34 -17.32
N ILE A 30 -5.87 12.52 -16.09
CA ILE A 30 -5.99 13.78 -15.34
C ILE A 30 -5.30 14.93 -16.07
N ASP A 31 -4.14 14.68 -16.68
CA ASP A 31 -3.38 15.71 -17.39
C ASP A 31 -4.00 16.12 -18.73
N ARG A 32 -4.56 15.15 -19.47
CA ARG A 32 -4.89 15.34 -20.89
C ARG A 32 -6.38 15.43 -21.17
N ASP A 33 -7.19 14.65 -20.46
CA ASP A 33 -8.55 14.33 -20.89
C ASP A 33 -9.63 14.88 -19.95
N VAL A 34 -9.36 14.90 -18.64
CA VAL A 34 -10.39 15.18 -17.61
C VAL A 34 -11.06 16.54 -17.78
N ASN A 35 -10.30 17.59 -18.12
CA ASN A 35 -10.84 18.95 -18.27
C ASN A 35 -11.75 19.07 -19.49
N GLY A 36 -11.42 18.42 -20.60
CA GLY A 36 -12.30 18.38 -21.77
C GLY A 36 -13.64 17.71 -21.45
N LEU A 37 -13.62 16.65 -20.64
CA LEU A 37 -14.85 15.97 -20.19
C LEU A 37 -15.66 16.85 -19.22
N ILE A 38 -15.02 17.48 -18.24
CA ILE A 38 -15.69 18.39 -17.29
C ILE A 38 -16.39 19.54 -18.04
N GLN A 39 -15.71 20.16 -19.00
CA GLN A 39 -16.28 21.24 -19.81
C GLN A 39 -17.46 20.79 -20.68
N SER A 40 -17.47 19.53 -21.13
CA SER A 40 -18.57 18.96 -21.91
C SER A 40 -19.80 18.62 -21.06
N CYS A 41 -19.62 18.45 -19.75
CA CYS A 41 -20.70 18.14 -18.82
C CYS A 41 -21.48 19.42 -18.46
N GLN A 42 -22.82 19.33 -18.42
CA GLN A 42 -23.67 20.37 -17.83
C GLN A 42 -23.59 20.31 -16.29
N ALA A 43 -22.43 20.63 -15.74
CA ALA A 43 -22.19 20.63 -14.31
C ALA A 43 -22.78 21.88 -13.64
N LYS A 44 -23.21 21.73 -12.38
CA LYS A 44 -23.67 22.84 -11.54
C LYS A 44 -22.58 23.89 -11.28
N TYR A 45 -21.31 23.47 -11.34
CA TYR A 45 -20.14 24.31 -11.07
C TYR A 45 -19.19 24.20 -12.26
N ALA A 46 -18.67 25.35 -12.71
CA ALA A 46 -17.58 25.40 -13.68
C ALA A 46 -16.25 25.40 -12.92
N PHE A 47 -15.39 24.43 -13.20
CA PHE A 47 -14.05 24.32 -12.64
C PHE A 47 -13.15 23.54 -13.60
N GLU A 48 -11.85 23.66 -13.39
CA GLU A 48 -10.83 22.87 -14.08
C GLU A 48 -9.92 22.23 -13.04
N ILE A 49 -9.39 21.06 -13.38
CA ILE A 49 -8.35 20.37 -12.65
C ILE A 49 -7.00 20.93 -13.09
N ASP A 50 -6.24 21.47 -12.13
CA ASP A 50 -4.85 21.85 -12.36
C ASP A 50 -3.95 20.62 -12.22
N SER A 51 -3.51 20.05 -13.35
CA SER A 51 -2.64 18.87 -13.38
C SER A 51 -1.22 19.14 -12.87
N SER A 52 -0.85 20.41 -12.66
CA SER A 52 0.41 20.78 -12.01
C SER A 52 0.31 20.80 -10.48
N ALA A 53 -0.90 20.69 -9.92
CA ALA A 53 -1.18 20.71 -8.49
C ALA A 53 -1.80 19.37 -8.06
N LEU A 54 -1.03 18.29 -8.20
CA LEU A 54 -1.43 16.94 -7.79
C LEU A 54 -0.73 16.50 -6.51
N ALA A 55 -1.45 15.76 -5.67
CA ALA A 55 -0.90 15.06 -4.52
C ALA A 55 -1.59 13.71 -4.38
N VAL A 56 -0.93 12.76 -3.73
CA VAL A 56 -1.44 11.40 -3.54
C VAL A 56 -1.54 11.06 -2.07
N ALA A 57 -2.56 10.30 -1.72
CA ALA A 57 -2.72 9.78 -0.38
C ALA A 57 -3.17 8.33 -0.43
N GLY A 58 -2.77 7.55 0.57
CA GLY A 58 -3.16 6.16 0.68
C GLY A 58 -3.00 5.63 2.09
N SER A 59 -3.81 4.65 2.44
CA SER A 59 -3.74 3.93 3.70
C SER A 59 -3.41 2.46 3.46
N SER A 60 -2.65 1.82 4.36
CA SER A 60 -2.28 0.40 4.25
C SER A 60 -1.64 0.06 2.89
N SER A 61 -2.18 -0.90 2.13
CA SER A 61 -1.75 -1.20 0.75
C SER A 61 -2.04 -0.08 -0.26
N GLY A 62 -2.97 0.83 0.03
CA GLY A 62 -3.19 2.03 -0.77
C GLY A 62 -2.01 3.01 -0.71
N ALA A 63 -1.23 3.01 0.39
CA ALA A 63 0.00 3.80 0.47
C ALA A 63 1.07 3.31 -0.53
N LEU A 64 1.14 2.00 -0.79
CA LEU A 64 2.00 1.45 -1.84
C LEU A 64 1.63 2.04 -3.21
N CYS A 65 0.34 2.18 -3.50
CA CYS A 65 -0.13 2.83 -4.74
C CYS A 65 0.26 4.31 -4.78
N ALA A 66 0.17 5.02 -3.65
CA ALA A 66 0.61 6.41 -3.55
C ALA A 66 2.13 6.55 -3.79
N TYR A 67 2.94 5.63 -3.27
CA TYR A 67 4.39 5.61 -3.52
C TYR A 67 4.72 5.30 -4.98
N LEU A 68 4.02 4.34 -5.60
CA LEU A 68 4.17 4.04 -7.02
C LEU A 68 3.81 5.26 -7.89
N ALA A 69 2.76 6.00 -7.54
CA ALA A 69 2.42 7.25 -8.22
C ALA A 69 3.52 8.31 -8.05
N ALA A 70 4.03 8.48 -6.83
CA ALA A 70 5.10 9.42 -6.52
C ALA A 70 6.40 9.15 -7.30
N MET A 71 6.70 7.87 -7.54
CA MET A 71 7.89 7.42 -8.27
C MET A 71 7.75 7.49 -9.79
N HIS A 72 6.55 7.24 -10.32
CA HIS A 72 6.41 6.86 -11.73
C HIS A 72 5.34 7.61 -12.51
N ALA A 73 4.44 8.32 -11.84
CA ALA A 73 3.37 9.02 -12.52
C ALA A 73 3.84 10.38 -13.09
N LEU A 74 3.22 10.79 -14.19
CA LEU A 74 3.44 12.08 -14.83
C LEU A 74 2.09 12.72 -15.14
N PRO A 75 1.85 13.99 -14.74
CA PRO A 75 2.70 14.86 -13.93
C PRO A 75 3.00 14.28 -12.54
N GLN A 76 4.22 14.51 -12.04
CA GLN A 76 4.63 13.97 -10.75
C GLN A 76 3.83 14.64 -9.62
N PRO A 77 3.26 13.88 -8.66
CA PRO A 77 2.66 14.46 -7.47
C PRO A 77 3.64 15.35 -6.71
N LYS A 78 3.17 16.45 -6.11
CA LYS A 78 3.98 17.35 -5.27
C LYS A 78 4.08 16.91 -3.82
N ALA A 79 3.13 16.07 -3.36
CA ALA A 79 3.12 15.56 -1.99
C ALA A 79 2.49 14.17 -1.88
N VAL A 80 2.92 13.44 -0.83
CA VAL A 80 2.39 12.13 -0.43
C VAL A 80 1.93 12.18 1.02
N VAL A 81 0.73 11.69 1.31
CA VAL A 81 0.31 11.33 2.68
C VAL A 81 0.10 9.82 2.77
N SER A 82 0.80 9.16 3.69
CA SER A 82 0.64 7.72 3.93
C SER A 82 0.19 7.44 5.36
N LEU A 83 -0.93 6.73 5.49
CA LEU A 83 -1.43 6.19 6.75
C LEU A 83 -1.08 4.70 6.86
N TYR A 84 -0.33 4.31 7.89
CA TYR A 84 0.09 2.94 8.20
C TYR A 84 0.50 2.13 6.95
N GLY A 85 1.31 2.76 6.11
CA GLY A 85 1.51 2.35 4.74
C GLY A 85 2.52 1.22 4.55
N MET A 86 2.21 0.34 3.60
CA MET A 86 3.10 -0.70 3.06
C MET A 86 4.02 -0.11 1.96
N GLY A 87 5.25 -0.61 1.84
CA GLY A 87 6.15 -0.35 0.71
C GLY A 87 7.54 0.23 1.07
N GLY A 88 7.79 0.48 2.35
CA GLY A 88 9.07 0.95 2.86
C GLY A 88 10.05 -0.16 3.22
N ASP A 89 9.56 -1.36 3.53
CA ASP A 89 10.35 -2.58 3.67
C ASP A 89 9.49 -3.84 3.48
N MET A 90 9.34 -4.25 2.21
CA MET A 90 8.60 -5.46 1.83
C MET A 90 9.45 -6.75 1.94
N LEU A 91 10.65 -6.68 2.50
CA LEU A 91 11.57 -7.82 2.64
C LEU A 91 11.67 -8.30 4.10
N THR A 92 10.53 -8.29 4.78
CA THR A 92 10.40 -8.69 6.19
C THR A 92 9.72 -10.04 6.33
N TRP A 93 9.78 -10.60 7.53
CA TRP A 93 9.06 -11.83 7.90
C TRP A 93 7.56 -11.76 7.53
N GLN A 94 6.96 -10.56 7.55
CA GLN A 94 5.55 -10.35 7.24
C GLN A 94 5.19 -10.78 5.81
N TYR A 95 6.10 -10.62 4.84
CA TYR A 95 5.82 -10.89 3.43
C TYR A 95 6.28 -12.25 2.95
N VAL A 96 7.43 -12.72 3.48
CA VAL A 96 8.09 -13.91 2.92
C VAL A 96 8.07 -15.12 3.85
N THR A 97 7.81 -14.98 5.15
CA THR A 97 7.74 -16.14 6.06
C THR A 97 6.33 -16.76 6.01
N THR A 98 6.24 -18.10 6.06
CA THR A 98 4.95 -18.79 6.23
C THR A 98 4.51 -18.74 7.70
N LYS A 99 3.24 -18.42 7.94
CA LYS A 99 2.65 -18.23 9.26
C LYS A 99 1.80 -19.45 9.60
N THR A 100 1.97 -19.99 10.80
CA THR A 100 1.22 -21.15 11.31
C THR A 100 0.35 -20.80 12.52
N THR A 101 0.41 -19.56 13.00
CA THR A 101 -0.37 -19.04 14.12
C THR A 101 -0.89 -17.64 13.79
N PRO A 102 -1.97 -17.17 14.44
CA PRO A 102 -2.52 -15.82 14.24
C PRO A 102 -1.43 -14.74 14.28
N PHE A 103 -1.42 -13.87 13.27
CA PHE A 103 -0.41 -12.83 13.10
C PHE A 103 -0.98 -11.48 12.68
N PHE A 104 -2.12 -11.48 11.99
CA PHE A 104 -2.72 -10.29 11.40
C PHE A 104 -3.90 -9.83 12.27
N ARG A 105 -3.66 -8.87 13.17
CA ARG A 105 -4.68 -8.31 14.08
C ARG A 105 -5.43 -9.36 14.91
N GLY A 106 -4.73 -10.41 15.32
CA GLY A 106 -5.29 -11.53 16.09
C GLY A 106 -6.35 -12.36 15.35
N ARG A 107 -6.47 -12.20 14.03
CA ARG A 107 -7.44 -12.94 13.22
C ARG A 107 -7.04 -14.40 13.00
N GLU A 108 -8.03 -15.22 12.74
CA GLU A 108 -7.94 -16.64 12.43
C GLU A 108 -7.02 -16.97 11.24
N MET A 109 -6.47 -18.19 11.27
CA MET A 109 -5.73 -18.76 10.15
C MET A 109 -6.70 -19.22 9.06
N LEU A 110 -6.34 -19.00 7.81
CA LEU A 110 -7.12 -19.40 6.64
C LEU A 110 -6.70 -20.79 6.16
N ASP A 111 -7.64 -21.64 5.76
CA ASP A 111 -7.35 -22.89 5.07
C ASP A 111 -7.16 -22.62 3.57
N PRO A 112 -5.94 -22.78 3.00
CA PRO A 112 -5.70 -22.52 1.58
C PRO A 112 -6.57 -23.37 0.64
N ALA A 113 -7.08 -24.53 1.08
CA ALA A 113 -7.98 -25.36 0.28
C ALA A 113 -9.29 -24.63 -0.07
N GLU A 114 -9.79 -23.76 0.81
CA GLU A 114 -10.99 -22.95 0.58
C GLU A 114 -10.78 -21.85 -0.48
N PHE A 115 -9.54 -21.56 -0.84
CA PHE A 115 -9.17 -20.49 -1.77
C PHE A 115 -8.53 -21.03 -3.07
N SER A 116 -8.71 -22.32 -3.39
CA SER A 116 -7.93 -22.97 -4.46
C SER A 116 -8.01 -22.25 -5.82
N ASP A 117 -9.14 -21.62 -6.15
CA ASP A 117 -9.32 -20.89 -7.41
C ASP A 117 -8.53 -19.57 -7.46
N PHE A 118 -8.16 -19.02 -6.30
CA PHE A 118 -7.33 -17.82 -6.16
C PHE A 118 -5.85 -18.15 -5.94
N LEU A 119 -5.48 -19.44 -5.98
CA LEU A 119 -4.08 -19.87 -5.89
C LEU A 119 -3.49 -20.18 -7.27
N TYR A 120 -2.20 -19.91 -7.44
CA TYR A 120 -1.46 -20.29 -8.64
C TYR A 120 -1.47 -21.82 -8.85
N PRO A 121 -1.62 -22.33 -10.09
CA PRO A 121 -1.78 -21.59 -11.35
C PRO A 121 -3.23 -21.23 -11.70
N LYS A 122 -4.23 -21.72 -10.95
CA LYS A 122 -5.65 -21.51 -11.28
C LYS A 122 -6.02 -20.02 -11.36
N CYS A 123 -5.46 -19.21 -10.48
CA CYS A 123 -5.74 -17.78 -10.42
C CYS A 123 -5.43 -17.03 -11.73
N GLN A 124 -4.56 -17.56 -12.59
CA GLN A 124 -4.19 -16.97 -13.88
C GLN A 124 -5.36 -16.96 -14.88
N HIS A 125 -6.36 -17.81 -14.68
CA HIS A 125 -7.54 -17.89 -15.55
C HIS A 125 -8.72 -17.04 -15.04
N LEU A 126 -8.58 -16.38 -13.89
CA LEU A 126 -9.60 -15.46 -13.39
C LEU A 126 -9.68 -14.24 -14.31
N PRO A 127 -10.86 -13.61 -14.47
CA PRO A 127 -10.93 -12.32 -15.14
C PRO A 127 -10.26 -11.22 -14.30
N PRO A 128 -9.57 -10.25 -14.90
CA PRO A 128 -9.16 -9.03 -14.21
C PRO A 128 -10.37 -8.31 -13.61
N THR A 129 -10.21 -7.74 -12.41
CA THR A 129 -11.23 -6.97 -11.71
C THR A 129 -10.59 -5.84 -10.92
N SER A 130 -11.24 -4.67 -10.88
CA SER A 130 -10.94 -3.59 -9.92
C SER A 130 -11.84 -3.67 -8.68
N ASP A 131 -12.93 -4.43 -8.76
CA ASP A 131 -13.94 -4.49 -7.70
C ASP A 131 -13.74 -5.70 -6.76
N SER A 132 -14.02 -5.45 -5.48
CA SER A 132 -14.08 -6.44 -4.41
C SER A 132 -15.05 -5.93 -3.34
N PRO A 133 -16.37 -6.05 -3.57
CA PRO A 133 -17.37 -5.47 -2.69
C PRO A 133 -17.27 -6.07 -1.28
N LEU A 134 -17.51 -5.24 -0.28
CA LEU A 134 -17.59 -5.68 1.10
C LEU A 134 -18.83 -6.56 1.28
N ALA A 135 -18.62 -7.81 1.65
CA ALA A 135 -19.69 -8.74 1.98
C ALA A 135 -19.32 -9.50 3.25
N TYR A 136 -20.25 -9.61 4.18
CA TYR A 136 -20.02 -10.27 5.47
C TYR A 136 -21.09 -11.32 5.72
N HIS A 137 -20.69 -12.43 6.33
CA HIS A 137 -21.64 -13.42 6.81
C HIS A 137 -22.52 -12.84 7.92
N PRO A 138 -23.72 -13.42 8.15
CA PRO A 138 -24.59 -12.98 9.24
C PRO A 138 -23.90 -13.15 10.61
N PRO A 139 -24.34 -12.42 11.65
CA PRO A 139 -23.75 -12.53 12.99
C PRO A 139 -23.79 -13.93 13.62
N THR A 140 -24.60 -14.83 13.09
CA THR A 140 -24.72 -16.24 13.49
C THR A 140 -23.64 -17.15 12.91
N TYR A 141 -22.79 -16.63 12.01
CA TYR A 141 -21.65 -17.37 11.49
C TYR A 141 -20.63 -17.64 12.59
N HIS A 142 -19.94 -18.78 12.51
CA HIS A 142 -19.05 -19.25 13.57
C HIS A 142 -17.86 -18.32 13.84
N ILE A 143 -17.51 -17.45 12.89
CA ILE A 143 -16.56 -16.34 13.06
C ILE A 143 -17.30 -15.00 12.89
N PRO A 144 -17.47 -14.21 13.96
CA PRO A 144 -18.14 -12.92 13.88
C PRO A 144 -17.45 -11.95 12.91
N GLY A 145 -18.23 -11.39 11.98
CA GLY A 145 -17.73 -10.43 10.99
C GLY A 145 -16.81 -11.05 9.94
N TYR A 146 -16.85 -12.37 9.73
CA TYR A 146 -16.07 -13.02 8.68
C TYR A 146 -16.55 -12.57 7.28
N PRO A 147 -15.62 -12.16 6.40
CA PRO A 147 -15.96 -11.83 5.02
C PRO A 147 -16.61 -13.00 4.29
N ALA A 148 -17.73 -12.73 3.62
CA ALA A 148 -18.38 -13.67 2.71
C ALA A 148 -17.82 -13.56 1.28
N ASN A 149 -17.17 -12.44 0.93
CA ASN A 149 -16.41 -12.32 -0.32
C ASN A 149 -14.97 -12.82 -0.07
N PRO A 150 -14.53 -13.93 -0.70
CA PRO A 150 -13.20 -14.49 -0.46
C PRO A 150 -12.06 -13.54 -0.87
N ARG A 151 -12.29 -12.60 -1.81
CA ARG A 151 -11.27 -11.63 -2.23
C ARG A 151 -10.80 -10.72 -1.10
N GLN A 152 -11.69 -10.42 -0.14
CA GLN A 152 -11.35 -9.63 1.05
C GLN A 152 -10.30 -10.32 1.95
N LEU A 153 -10.08 -11.62 1.77
CA LEU A 153 -9.18 -12.44 2.59
C LEU A 153 -7.85 -12.75 1.90
N LEU A 154 -7.72 -12.48 0.59
CA LEU A 154 -6.57 -12.93 -0.20
C LEU A 154 -5.25 -12.28 0.22
N GLY A 155 -5.26 -10.99 0.55
CA GLY A 155 -4.06 -10.32 1.08
C GLY A 155 -3.53 -11.03 2.33
N ARG A 156 -4.43 -11.34 3.28
CA ARG A 156 -4.08 -12.10 4.49
C ARG A 156 -3.62 -13.52 4.16
N LEU A 157 -4.27 -14.20 3.21
CA LEU A 157 -3.87 -15.52 2.76
C LEU A 157 -2.45 -15.52 2.18
N TYR A 158 -2.11 -14.59 1.30
CA TYR A 158 -0.79 -14.56 0.67
C TYR A 158 0.31 -14.14 1.66
N LEU A 159 0.01 -13.22 2.59
CA LEU A 159 0.90 -12.96 3.72
C LEU A 159 1.05 -14.19 4.61
N GLN A 160 -0.02 -14.94 4.87
CA GLN A 160 0.02 -16.17 5.66
C GLN A 160 0.91 -17.23 5.01
N LEU A 161 0.78 -17.43 3.70
CA LEU A 161 1.61 -18.39 2.95
C LEU A 161 3.05 -17.90 2.78
N GLY A 162 3.31 -16.60 2.99
CA GLY A 162 4.59 -15.97 2.75
C GLY A 162 4.89 -15.87 1.25
N THR A 163 3.87 -15.72 0.42
CA THR A 163 3.93 -15.71 -1.05
C THR A 163 3.41 -14.40 -1.64
N PHE A 164 3.18 -13.37 -0.82
CA PHE A 164 2.63 -12.09 -1.30
C PHE A 164 3.43 -11.51 -2.47
N LEU A 165 4.76 -11.58 -2.42
CA LEU A 165 5.62 -11.05 -3.48
C LEU A 165 5.47 -11.80 -4.81
N ASP A 166 5.15 -13.10 -4.79
CA ASP A 166 4.89 -13.87 -6.01
C ASP A 166 3.66 -13.33 -6.74
N TYR A 167 2.57 -13.08 -6.02
CA TYR A 167 1.35 -12.51 -6.60
C TYR A 167 1.53 -11.04 -6.98
N TYR A 168 2.28 -10.28 -6.18
CA TYR A 168 2.54 -8.87 -6.45
C TYR A 168 3.44 -8.66 -7.67
N THR A 169 4.43 -9.53 -7.90
CA THR A 169 5.34 -9.40 -9.04
C THR A 169 4.93 -10.23 -10.25
N GLY A 170 4.10 -11.26 -10.05
CA GLY A 170 3.79 -12.30 -11.03
C GLY A 170 4.81 -13.46 -11.06
N ALA A 171 5.89 -13.38 -10.27
CA ALA A 171 6.97 -14.37 -10.26
C ALA A 171 6.63 -15.59 -9.39
N HIS A 172 5.78 -16.47 -9.92
CA HIS A 172 5.39 -17.71 -9.25
C HIS A 172 6.38 -18.88 -9.49
N GLU A 173 6.97 -18.97 -10.68
CA GLU A 173 7.89 -20.04 -11.08
C GLU A 173 9.13 -19.49 -11.82
N PRO A 174 10.32 -19.49 -11.18
CA PRO A 174 10.56 -19.79 -9.77
C PRO A 174 9.91 -18.74 -8.84
N SER A 175 9.53 -19.15 -7.62
CA SER A 175 8.92 -18.26 -6.61
C SER A 175 9.94 -17.24 -6.12
N LEU A 176 9.62 -15.96 -6.27
CA LEU A 176 10.42 -14.85 -5.74
C LEU A 176 10.43 -14.87 -4.21
N SER A 177 9.27 -15.00 -3.58
CA SER A 177 9.10 -15.13 -2.14
C SER A 177 9.91 -16.30 -1.58
N GLY A 178 9.89 -17.46 -2.24
CA GLY A 178 10.66 -18.64 -1.83
C GLY A 178 12.16 -18.38 -1.87
N SER A 179 12.65 -17.80 -2.97
CA SER A 179 14.07 -17.46 -3.14
C SER A 179 14.55 -16.45 -2.08
N LEU A 180 13.76 -15.38 -1.87
CA LEU A 180 14.07 -14.36 -0.86
C LEU A 180 14.03 -14.94 0.56
N ARG A 181 13.07 -15.81 0.87
CA ARG A 181 12.96 -16.44 2.20
C ARG A 181 14.26 -17.15 2.59
N GLU A 182 14.84 -17.94 1.70
CA GLU A 182 16.09 -18.65 1.98
C GLU A 182 17.26 -17.69 2.24
N ILE A 183 17.38 -16.63 1.44
CA ILE A 183 18.45 -15.63 1.53
C ILE A 183 18.33 -14.83 2.84
N LEU A 184 17.14 -14.31 3.10
CA LEU A 184 16.87 -13.44 4.25
C LEU A 184 16.91 -14.23 5.58
N ALA A 185 16.57 -15.52 5.57
CA ALA A 185 16.73 -16.39 6.74
C ALA A 185 18.21 -16.54 7.14
N ARG A 186 19.11 -16.72 6.16
CA ARG A 186 20.56 -16.81 6.42
C ARG A 186 21.14 -15.52 6.99
N GLY A 187 20.56 -14.37 6.62
CA GLY A 187 20.92 -13.06 7.16
C GLY A 187 20.26 -12.71 8.51
N GLY A 188 19.41 -13.56 9.07
CA GLY A 188 18.72 -13.30 10.34
C GLY A 188 17.61 -12.25 10.28
N ARG A 189 17.21 -11.80 9.08
CA ARG A 189 16.24 -10.71 8.91
C ARG A 189 14.79 -11.11 9.18
N LEU A 190 14.49 -12.42 9.12
CA LEU A 190 13.12 -12.95 9.18
C LEU A 190 12.57 -13.17 10.60
N SER A 191 13.13 -12.51 11.62
CA SER A 191 12.51 -12.51 12.95
C SER A 191 11.38 -11.47 13.03
N GLN A 192 10.33 -11.77 13.78
CA GLN A 192 9.17 -10.87 13.93
C GLN A 192 9.53 -9.52 14.54
N HIS A 193 10.52 -9.51 15.42
CA HIS A 193 11.06 -8.33 16.11
C HIS A 193 12.43 -7.94 15.57
N SER A 194 12.70 -8.22 14.29
CA SER A 194 13.96 -7.87 13.65
C SER A 194 14.13 -6.34 13.63
N GLU A 195 14.95 -5.84 14.54
CA GLU A 195 15.49 -4.48 14.51
C GLU A 195 16.78 -4.40 13.69
N VAL A 196 17.02 -5.37 12.79
CA VAL A 196 18.23 -5.39 11.96
C VAL A 196 18.31 -4.06 11.20
N ASP A 197 19.35 -3.29 11.52
CA ASP A 197 19.73 -2.02 10.90
C ASP A 197 20.49 -2.31 9.59
N ASP A 198 19.84 -3.08 8.70
CA ASP A 198 20.33 -3.32 7.35
C ASP A 198 19.69 -2.34 6.37
N THR A 199 20.48 -1.89 5.39
CA THR A 199 19.92 -1.04 4.34
C THR A 199 19.11 -1.91 3.40
N ASN A 200 17.91 -1.44 3.02
CA ASN A 200 17.12 -2.10 1.99
C ASN A 200 17.94 -2.34 0.71
N ALA A 201 18.82 -1.40 0.35
CA ALA A 201 19.62 -1.42 -0.87
C ALA A 201 20.42 -2.72 -1.07
N ASP A 202 20.95 -3.30 0.01
CA ASP A 202 21.78 -4.51 -0.03
C ASP A 202 21.05 -5.74 -0.58
N HIS A 203 19.71 -5.74 -0.54
CA HIS A 203 18.90 -6.89 -0.91
C HIS A 203 18.26 -6.77 -2.30
N SER A 204 18.36 -5.61 -2.95
CA SER A 204 17.82 -5.38 -4.31
C SER A 204 18.40 -6.34 -5.35
N ILE A 205 19.65 -6.77 -5.17
CA ILE A 205 20.36 -7.73 -6.03
C ILE A 205 19.69 -9.11 -6.11
N HIS A 206 18.81 -9.43 -5.15
CA HIS A 206 18.11 -10.70 -5.08
C HIS A 206 16.72 -10.65 -5.73
N ILE A 207 16.30 -9.49 -6.21
CA ILE A 207 15.05 -9.29 -6.92
C ILE A 207 15.37 -9.14 -8.41
N PRO A 208 14.64 -9.83 -9.31
CA PRO A 208 14.79 -9.61 -10.75
C PRO A 208 14.60 -8.13 -11.13
N VAL A 209 15.46 -7.62 -12.02
CA VAL A 209 15.54 -6.19 -12.36
C VAL A 209 14.22 -5.65 -12.92
N GLU A 210 13.47 -6.49 -13.63
CA GLU A 210 12.16 -6.17 -14.16
C GLU A 210 11.12 -5.84 -13.08
N HIS A 211 11.35 -6.25 -11.83
CA HIS A 211 10.44 -5.99 -10.72
C HIS A 211 10.89 -4.83 -9.84
N HIS A 212 12.12 -4.34 -9.98
CA HIS A 212 12.69 -3.31 -9.08
C HIS A 212 11.82 -2.07 -8.95
N HIS A 213 11.20 -1.64 -10.05
CA HIS A 213 10.37 -0.46 -10.10
C HIS A 213 9.07 -0.59 -9.27
N LEU A 214 8.68 -1.79 -8.85
CA LEU A 214 7.53 -2.03 -7.97
C LEU A 214 7.83 -1.84 -6.48
N PHE A 215 9.09 -1.65 -6.09
CA PHE A 215 9.51 -1.61 -4.69
C PHE A 215 9.95 -0.20 -4.29
N PRO A 216 9.11 0.62 -3.63
CA PRO A 216 9.46 1.99 -3.26
C PRO A 216 10.74 2.09 -2.43
N GLN A 217 10.96 1.10 -1.56
CA GLN A 217 12.17 0.94 -0.76
C GLN A 217 13.51 0.88 -1.54
N PHE A 218 13.52 0.83 -2.87
CA PHE A 218 14.77 0.94 -3.66
C PHE A 218 14.79 2.15 -4.61
N ASN A 219 13.72 2.93 -4.64
CA ASN A 219 13.47 3.95 -5.67
C ASN A 219 13.17 5.33 -5.08
N VAL A 220 13.53 5.57 -3.81
CA VAL A 220 13.50 6.92 -3.24
C VAL A 220 14.78 7.64 -3.67
N ASP A 221 14.61 8.72 -4.43
CA ASP A 221 15.68 9.61 -4.88
C ASP A 221 15.37 11.08 -4.53
N SER A 222 16.22 12.00 -4.99
CA SER A 222 16.07 13.44 -4.74
C SER A 222 14.87 14.09 -5.43
N GLN A 223 14.19 13.38 -6.34
CA GLN A 223 12.97 13.84 -7.01
C GLN A 223 11.71 13.32 -6.32
N PHE A 224 11.82 12.47 -5.31
CA PHE A 224 10.66 11.96 -4.59
C PHE A 224 9.90 13.11 -3.91
N PRO A 225 8.55 13.14 -3.93
CA PRO A 225 7.79 14.26 -3.41
C PRO A 225 7.85 14.38 -1.89
N SER A 226 7.54 15.58 -1.37
CA SER A 226 7.40 15.79 0.08
C SER A 226 6.41 14.78 0.67
N THR A 227 6.77 14.14 1.78
CA THR A 227 6.01 12.98 2.26
C THR A 227 5.70 13.07 3.76
N PHE A 228 4.43 12.92 4.13
CA PHE A 228 3.98 12.82 5.52
C PHE A 228 3.49 11.39 5.82
N LEU A 229 4.19 10.73 6.74
CA LEU A 229 3.94 9.36 7.18
C LEU A 229 3.28 9.38 8.56
N ILE A 230 2.20 8.63 8.73
CA ILE A 230 1.49 8.47 10.00
C ILE A 230 1.35 6.97 10.26
N HIS A 231 1.77 6.46 11.41
CA HIS A 231 1.74 5.01 11.69
C HIS A 231 1.45 4.72 13.16
N GLY A 232 0.65 3.70 13.46
CA GLY A 232 0.46 3.21 14.83
C GLY A 232 1.68 2.42 15.34
N SER A 233 2.09 2.62 16.59
CA SER A 233 3.24 1.87 17.16
C SER A 233 2.95 0.39 17.42
N ALA A 234 1.67 0.02 17.53
CA ALA A 234 1.21 -1.33 17.80
C ALA A 234 0.59 -2.00 16.56
N ASP A 235 0.90 -1.53 15.35
CA ASP A 235 0.36 -2.08 14.11
C ASP A 235 0.83 -3.53 13.87
N THR A 236 -0.12 -4.46 13.88
CA THR A 236 0.09 -5.90 13.65
C THR A 236 -0.31 -6.35 12.24
N ALA A 237 -0.86 -5.47 11.41
CA ALA A 237 -1.19 -5.76 10.01
C ALA A 237 -0.04 -5.39 9.07
N VAL A 238 0.50 -4.19 9.26
CA VAL A 238 1.63 -3.61 8.53
C VAL A 238 2.65 -3.14 9.56
N SER A 239 3.87 -3.66 9.52
CA SER A 239 4.85 -3.30 10.55
C SER A 239 5.22 -1.82 10.48
N ILE A 240 5.29 -1.16 11.63
CA ILE A 240 5.85 0.20 11.76
C ILE A 240 7.25 0.35 11.15
N ARG A 241 8.00 -0.76 11.01
CA ARG A 241 9.28 -0.81 10.30
C ARG A 241 9.18 -0.24 8.89
N GLU A 242 8.05 -0.44 8.21
CA GLU A 242 7.78 0.08 6.86
C GLU A 242 7.91 1.60 6.79
N SER A 243 7.14 2.33 7.61
CA SER A 243 7.21 3.79 7.61
C SER A 243 8.53 4.32 8.17
N ARG A 244 9.16 3.63 9.12
CA ARG A 244 10.49 4.02 9.61
C ARG A 244 11.56 3.89 8.52
N ALA A 245 11.56 2.78 7.79
CA ALA A 245 12.50 2.53 6.71
C ALA A 245 12.34 3.54 5.57
N LEU A 246 11.10 3.77 5.11
CA LEU A 246 10.84 4.76 4.07
C LEU A 246 11.22 6.18 4.53
N TYR A 247 10.89 6.54 5.77
CA TYR A 247 11.26 7.84 6.34
C TYR A 247 12.78 8.04 6.35
N ALA A 248 13.55 7.02 6.77
CA ALA A 248 15.01 7.08 6.76
C ALA A 248 15.56 7.31 5.33
N GLN A 249 14.98 6.66 4.33
CA GLN A 249 15.36 6.84 2.92
C GLN A 249 15.04 8.24 2.42
N LEU A 250 13.85 8.76 2.70
CA LEU A 250 13.45 10.13 2.36
C LEU A 250 14.40 11.15 2.98
N LYS A 251 14.74 10.98 4.27
CA LYS A 251 15.71 11.84 4.96
C LYS A 251 17.10 11.76 4.31
N SER A 252 17.57 10.57 3.95
CA SER A 252 18.87 10.41 3.28
C SER A 252 18.90 11.02 1.88
N ALA A 253 17.77 11.06 1.18
CA ALA A 253 17.64 11.69 -0.14
C ALA A 253 17.42 13.21 -0.07
N GLY A 254 17.37 13.79 1.14
CA GLY A 254 17.15 15.22 1.34
C GLY A 254 15.71 15.68 1.10
N ILE A 255 14.75 14.76 1.06
CA ILE A 255 13.35 15.04 0.84
C ILE A 255 12.72 15.63 2.12
N ARG A 256 11.85 16.63 1.97
CA ARG A 256 11.03 17.10 3.09
C ARG A 256 10.09 15.97 3.49
N SER A 257 10.31 15.41 4.67
CA SER A 257 9.47 14.36 5.21
C SER A 257 9.15 14.56 6.68
N GLU A 258 7.99 14.07 7.07
CA GLU A 258 7.49 14.04 8.44
C GLU A 258 7.04 12.61 8.77
N LEU A 259 7.32 12.14 9.99
CA LEU A 259 6.87 10.84 10.48
C LEU A 259 6.22 11.02 11.85
N LYS A 260 4.93 10.70 11.95
CA LYS A 260 4.17 10.73 13.19
C LYS A 260 3.79 9.33 13.63
N ILE A 261 4.39 8.87 14.71
CA ILE A 261 4.08 7.59 15.34
C ILE A 261 3.02 7.80 16.41
N LEU A 262 1.90 7.09 16.29
CA LEU A 262 0.80 7.14 17.25
C LEU A 262 0.96 6.01 18.25
N GLU A 263 1.33 6.37 19.48
CA GLU A 263 1.66 5.39 20.52
C GLU A 263 0.45 4.52 20.90
N GLY A 264 0.66 3.21 20.99
CA GLY A 264 -0.34 2.21 21.32
C GLY A 264 -1.43 1.99 20.26
N LYS A 265 -1.37 2.70 19.12
CA LYS A 265 -2.37 2.57 18.06
C LYS A 265 -2.06 1.38 17.15
N GLU A 266 -3.11 0.65 16.83
CA GLU A 266 -3.12 -0.47 15.89
C GLU A 266 -3.41 0.03 14.47
N HIS A 267 -3.31 -0.85 13.47
CA HIS A 267 -3.76 -0.61 12.10
C HIS A 267 -5.20 -0.09 12.07
N ASN A 268 -5.51 0.74 11.07
CA ASN A 268 -6.84 1.36 10.88
C ASN A 268 -7.30 2.17 12.10
N PHE A 269 -6.39 2.83 12.81
CA PHE A 269 -6.72 3.68 13.97
C PHE A 269 -7.71 4.80 13.64
N ASP A 270 -7.77 5.21 12.38
CA ASP A 270 -8.66 6.23 11.83
C ASP A 270 -10.10 5.75 11.62
N TYR A 271 -10.31 4.43 11.63
CA TYR A 271 -11.65 3.83 11.62
C TYR A 271 -12.20 3.54 13.03
N ASP A 272 -11.43 3.82 14.08
CA ASP A 272 -11.93 3.69 15.45
C ASP A 272 -13.11 4.66 15.67
N ALA A 273 -14.12 4.25 16.44
CA ALA A 273 -15.29 5.08 16.71
C ALA A 273 -14.94 6.42 17.40
N LYS A 274 -13.80 6.50 18.08
CA LYS A 274 -13.28 7.71 18.74
C LYS A 274 -12.23 8.44 17.91
N ALA A 275 -11.92 7.99 16.70
CA ALA A 275 -10.88 8.59 15.87
C ALA A 275 -11.13 10.08 15.62
N GLU A 276 -12.37 10.49 15.35
CA GLU A 276 -12.72 11.90 15.14
C GLU A 276 -12.56 12.76 16.41
N GLU A 277 -12.92 12.20 17.57
CA GLU A 277 -12.73 12.87 18.86
C GLU A 277 -11.23 13.06 19.16
N GLU A 278 -10.41 12.06 18.85
CA GLU A 278 -8.99 12.06 19.17
C GLU A 278 -8.13 12.83 18.15
N PHE A 279 -8.46 12.72 16.86
CA PHE A 279 -7.61 13.18 15.75
C PHE A 279 -8.24 14.28 14.89
N GLY A 280 -9.56 14.44 14.93
CA GLY A 280 -10.33 15.38 14.10
C GLY A 280 -10.58 16.76 14.74
N GLN A 281 -10.12 16.99 15.98
CA GLN A 281 -10.22 18.31 16.61
C GLN A 281 -9.43 19.38 15.82
N PRO A 282 -9.77 20.67 15.92
CA PRO A 282 -9.02 21.74 15.25
C PRO A 282 -7.52 21.69 15.58
N GLY A 283 -6.67 21.72 14.56
CA GLY A 283 -5.22 21.51 14.65
C GLY A 283 -4.80 20.05 14.89
N GLY A 284 -5.75 19.12 14.85
CA GLY A 284 -5.56 17.69 15.06
C GLY A 284 -4.81 17.02 13.92
N LEU A 285 -4.61 15.70 14.06
CA LEU A 285 -3.83 14.90 13.12
C LEU A 285 -4.43 14.91 11.70
N PHE A 286 -5.76 14.82 11.57
CA PHE A 286 -6.41 14.81 10.26
C PHE A 286 -6.27 16.16 9.54
N GLU A 287 -6.39 17.27 10.28
CA GLU A 287 -6.15 18.60 9.73
C GLU A 287 -4.68 18.80 9.34
N GLN A 288 -3.73 18.36 10.17
CA GLN A 288 -2.30 18.38 9.83
C GLN A 288 -1.99 17.64 8.53
N ALA A 289 -2.60 16.47 8.30
CA ALA A 289 -2.42 15.72 7.06
C ALA A 289 -2.97 16.48 5.84
N VAL A 290 -4.15 17.09 5.99
CA VAL A 290 -4.77 17.90 4.93
C VAL A 290 -3.96 19.18 4.66
N ASP A 291 -3.47 19.84 5.70
CA ASP A 291 -2.69 21.07 5.57
C ASP A 291 -1.32 20.79 4.92
N PHE A 292 -0.68 19.67 5.25
CA PHE A 292 0.51 19.21 4.55
C PHE A 292 0.27 19.08 3.04
N LEU A 293 -0.88 18.54 2.61
CA LEU A 293 -1.24 18.49 1.19
C LEU A 293 -1.45 19.89 0.61
N LYS A 294 -2.25 20.74 1.27
CA LYS A 294 -2.54 22.12 0.81
C LYS A 294 -1.26 22.94 0.62
N GLU A 295 -0.30 22.84 1.54
CA GLU A 295 0.99 23.54 1.45
C GLU A 295 1.70 23.27 0.13
N HIS A 296 1.57 22.07 -0.43
CA HIS A 296 2.26 21.68 -1.66
C HIS A 296 1.39 21.87 -2.92
N LEU A 297 0.07 21.93 -2.76
CA LEU A 297 -0.85 22.13 -3.88
C LEU A 297 -1.09 23.61 -4.22
N LEU A 298 -0.85 24.53 -3.27
CA LEU A 298 -1.06 25.97 -3.44
C LEU A 298 0.20 26.74 -3.86
N LEU A 299 1.33 26.04 -4.06
CA LEU A 299 2.60 26.56 -4.54
C LEU A 299 2.80 26.26 -6.03
#